data_AF-A0AAU7Z2H8-F1
#
_entry.id   AF-A0AAU7Z2H8-F1
#
_cell.length_a   1.000
_cell.length_b   1.000
_cell.length_c   1.000
_cell.angle_alpha   90.00
_cell.angle_beta   90.00
_cell.angle_gamma   90.00
#
_symmetry.space_group_name_H-M   'P 1'
#
loop_
_entity.id
_entity.type
_entity.pdbx_description
1 polymer ?
#
loop_
_entity_poly.entity_id
_entity_poly.type
_entity_poly.pdbx_seq_one_letter_code
_entity_poly.pdbx_strand_id
1 'polypeptide(L)'
;MPPFSEVTRIEAAIKNKSAKELEWSLWYCRMRQAVPSARPADLKYWRGIEALVKETMAPPVAAKAYPARKKKAGRGLGMGPVDPEADS
;
A
#
# COMPACT_ATOMS: atom_id res chain seq x y z
N MET A 1 -15.27 26.48 -15.63
CA MET A 1 -13.87 26.62 -15.18
C MET A 1 -13.25 25.24 -15.26
N PRO A 2 -12.23 25.00 -16.10
CA PRO A 2 -11.54 23.72 -16.03
C PRO A 2 -10.99 23.56 -14.60
N PRO A 3 -11.14 22.38 -13.97
CA PRO A 3 -10.51 22.14 -12.67
C PRO A 3 -9.01 22.39 -12.86
N PHE A 4 -8.40 23.08 -11.90
CA PHE A 4 -6.98 23.41 -11.89
C PHE A 4 -6.16 22.21 -12.38
N SER A 5 -5.41 22.40 -13.47
CA SER A 5 -4.67 21.33 -14.15
C SER A 5 -3.77 20.54 -13.20
N GLU A 6 -3.33 21.19 -12.11
CA GLU A 6 -2.49 20.62 -11.07
C GLU A 6 -3.26 19.68 -10.16
N VAL A 7 -4.51 19.98 -9.81
CA VAL A 7 -5.34 19.09 -8.97
C VAL A 7 -5.65 17.80 -9.73
N THR A 8 -6.05 17.92 -11.00
CA THR A 8 -6.27 16.75 -11.86
C THR A 8 -5.00 15.91 -12.04
N ARG A 9 -3.83 16.56 -12.11
CA ARG A 9 -2.53 15.87 -12.15
C ARG A 9 -2.26 15.10 -10.85
N ILE A 10 -2.53 15.71 -9.69
CA ILE A 10 -2.38 15.06 -8.37
C ILE A 10 -3.33 13.87 -8.25
N GLU A 11 -4.59 14.03 -8.65
CA GLU A 11 -5.58 12.93 -8.65
C GLU A 11 -5.14 11.77 -9.56
N ALA A 12 -4.63 12.08 -10.76
CA ALA A 12 -4.08 11.07 -11.65
C ALA A 12 -2.83 10.39 -11.05
N ALA A 13 -1.96 11.14 -10.37
CA ALA A 13 -0.79 10.60 -9.68
C ALA A 13 -1.20 9.61 -8.58
N ILE A 14 -2.22 9.94 -7.79
CA ILE A 14 -2.79 9.09 -6.75
C ILE A 14 -3.38 7.82 -7.36
N LYS A 15 -4.19 7.97 -8.41
CA LYS A 15 -4.84 6.84 -9.09
C LYS A 15 -3.81 5.87 -9.70
N ASN A 16 -2.77 6.41 -10.34
CA ASN A 16 -1.75 5.62 -11.02
C ASN A 16 -0.64 5.13 -10.08
N LYS A 17 -0.63 5.59 -8.81
CA LYS A 17 0.44 5.32 -7.82
C LYS A 17 1.84 5.60 -8.38
N SER A 18 1.96 6.66 -9.19
CA SER A 18 3.23 7.03 -9.82
C SER A 18 4.12 7.75 -8.82
N ALA A 19 5.20 7.09 -8.36
CA ALA A 19 6.09 7.63 -7.33
C ALA A 19 6.62 9.03 -7.68
N LYS A 20 7.10 9.23 -8.91
CA LYS A 20 7.63 10.52 -9.38
C LYS A 20 6.59 11.64 -9.36
N GLU A 21 5.35 11.33 -9.74
CA GLU A 21 4.26 12.31 -9.75
C GLU A 21 3.74 12.58 -8.34
N LEU A 22 3.76 11.59 -7.44
CA LEU A 22 3.43 11.78 -6.03
C LEU A 22 4.46 12.65 -5.31
N GLU A 23 5.75 12.49 -5.60
CA GLU A 23 6.81 13.38 -5.10
C GLU A 23 6.60 14.83 -5.56
N TRP A 24 6.32 15.02 -6.85
CA TRP A 24 5.97 16.34 -7.41
C TRP A 24 4.74 16.92 -6.72
N SER A 25 3.70 16.10 -6.52
CA SER A 25 2.46 16.49 -5.85
C SER A 25 2.70 16.96 -4.41
N LEU A 26 3.55 16.25 -3.68
CA LEU A 26 3.92 16.58 -2.30
C LEU A 26 4.72 17.89 -2.23
N TRP A 27 5.67 18.08 -3.13
CA TRP A 27 6.39 19.35 -3.26
C TRP A 27 5.43 20.52 -3.58
N TYR A 28 4.52 20.33 -4.53
CA TYR A 28 3.58 21.37 -4.95
C TYR A 28 2.63 21.78 -3.82
N CYS A 29 2.13 20.82 -3.03
CA CYS A 29 1.30 21.12 -1.85
C CYS A 29 2.07 21.96 -0.82
N ARG A 30 3.35 21.68 -0.59
CA ARG A 30 4.20 22.49 0.32
C ARG A 30 4.47 23.88 -0.23
N MET A 31 4.73 23.99 -1.53
CA MET A 31 4.90 25.28 -2.21
C MET A 31 3.67 26.18 -2.01
N ARG A 32 2.46 25.63 -2.19
CA ARG A 32 1.20 26.37 -1.99
C ARG A 32 0.97 26.79 -0.54
N GLN A 33 1.46 26.01 0.42
CA GLN A 33 1.39 26.34 1.84
C GLN A 33 2.41 27.39 2.29
N ALA A 34 3.54 27.51 1.58
CA ALA A 34 4.59 28.48 1.90
C ALA A 34 4.29 29.90 1.37
N VAL A 35 3.22 30.09 0.60
CA VAL A 35 2.84 31.40 0.06
C VAL A 35 2.37 32.31 1.22
N PRO A 36 3.07 33.42 1.52
CA PRO A 36 2.75 34.26 2.69
C PRO A 36 1.35 34.88 2.65
N SER A 37 0.81 35.09 1.44
CA SER A 37 -0.52 35.66 1.21
C SER A 37 -1.64 34.61 1.08
N ALA A 38 -1.34 33.33 1.32
CA ALA A 38 -2.34 32.27 1.24
C ALA A 38 -3.42 32.45 2.30
N ARG A 39 -4.70 32.30 1.91
CA ARG A 39 -5.79 32.37 2.87
C ARG A 39 -5.76 31.12 3.76
N PRO A 40 -6.21 31.21 5.02
CA PRO A 40 -6.30 30.04 5.90
C PRO A 40 -7.10 28.87 5.31
N ALA A 41 -8.14 29.17 4.53
CA ALA A 41 -8.93 28.16 3.82
C ALA A 41 -8.11 27.42 2.76
N ASP A 42 -7.28 28.13 1.99
CA ASP A 42 -6.41 27.53 0.97
C ASP A 42 -5.35 26.66 1.64
N LEU A 43 -4.75 27.13 2.74
CA LEU A 43 -3.80 26.35 3.53
C LEU A 43 -4.42 25.04 4.03
N LYS A 44 -5.65 25.09 4.55
CA LYS A 44 -6.39 23.90 4.99
C LYS A 44 -6.66 22.93 3.84
N TYR A 45 -7.06 23.46 2.68
CA TYR A 45 -7.30 22.66 1.48
C TYR A 45 -6.02 21.93 1.02
N TRP A 46 -4.90 22.67 0.86
CA TRP A 46 -3.62 22.09 0.44
C TRP A 46 -3.03 21.12 1.47
N ARG A 47 -3.26 21.33 2.77
CA ARG A 47 -2.91 20.35 3.81
C ARG A 47 -3.71 19.06 3.69
N GLY A 48 -4.99 19.14 3.35
CA GLY A 48 -5.81 17.95 3.08
C GLY A 48 -5.27 17.14 1.91
N ILE A 49 -4.90 17.80 0.82
CA ILE A 49 -4.28 17.13 -0.34
C ILE A 49 -2.91 16.54 0.02
N GLU A 50 -2.07 17.26 0.76
CA GLU A 50 -0.77 16.73 1.20
C GLU A 50 -0.92 15.44 2.01
N ALA A 51 -1.94 15.35 2.87
CA ALA A 51 -2.23 14.14 3.65
C ALA A 51 -2.60 12.95 2.73
N LEU A 52 -3.47 13.17 1.74
CA LEU A 52 -3.86 12.13 0.77
C LEU A 52 -2.67 11.62 -0.05
N VAL A 53 -1.79 12.54 -0.49
CA VAL A 53 -0.58 12.18 -1.24
C VAL A 53 0.37 11.36 -0.36
N LYS A 54 0.60 11.76 0.90
CA LYS A 54 1.43 11.01 1.85
C LYS A 54 0.87 9.63 2.16
N GLU A 55 -0.44 9.51 2.34
CA GLU A 55 -1.10 8.22 2.54
C GLU A 55 -0.89 7.30 1.35
N THR A 56 -0.99 7.83 0.14
CA THR A 56 -0.77 7.06 -1.09
C THR A 56 0.69 6.66 -1.29
N MET A 57 1.64 7.51 -0.85
CA MET A 57 3.07 7.21 -0.87
C MET A 57 3.50 6.21 0.21
N ALA A 58 2.72 6.05 1.29
CA ALA A 58 3.07 5.11 2.35
C ALA A 58 3.17 3.70 1.75
N PRO A 59 4.25 2.95 2.04
CA PRO A 59 4.35 1.57 1.58
C PRO A 59 3.13 0.80 2.09
N PRO A 60 2.51 -0.07 1.26
CA PRO A 60 1.39 -0.87 1.72
C PRO A 60 1.86 -1.63 2.94
N VAL A 61 1.23 -1.37 4.09
CA VAL A 61 1.55 -2.06 5.35
C VAL A 61 1.51 -3.53 5.02
N ALA A 62 2.69 -4.18 5.05
CA ALA A 62 2.82 -5.57 4.69
C ALA A 62 1.80 -6.33 5.53
N ALA A 63 0.74 -6.82 4.88
CA ALA A 63 -0.27 -7.62 5.54
C ALA A 63 0.50 -8.70 6.28
N LYS A 64 0.38 -8.71 7.62
CA LYS A 64 1.08 -9.63 8.52
C LYS A 64 1.14 -10.98 7.82
N ALA A 65 2.32 -11.34 7.34
CA ALA A 65 2.55 -12.63 6.73
C ALA A 65 2.25 -13.63 7.84
N TYR A 66 1.06 -14.24 7.78
CA TYR A 66 0.75 -15.38 8.61
C TYR A 66 1.90 -16.36 8.37
N PRO A 67 2.61 -16.81 9.41
CA PRO A 67 3.65 -17.81 9.20
C PRO A 67 2.96 -19.01 8.56
N ALA A 68 3.26 -19.25 7.29
CA ALA A 68 2.81 -20.44 6.59
C ALA A 68 3.28 -21.62 7.43
N ARG A 69 2.34 -22.29 8.10
CA ARG A 69 2.61 -23.52 8.84
C ARG A 69 3.33 -24.45 7.87
N LYS A 70 4.63 -24.64 8.07
CA LYS A 70 5.43 -25.63 7.34
C LYS A 70 4.70 -26.97 7.45
N LYS A 71 4.13 -27.46 6.35
CA LYS A 71 3.73 -28.86 6.23
C LYS A 71 5.01 -29.67 6.40
N LYS A 72 5.17 -30.34 7.55
CA LYS A 72 6.12 -31.45 7.65
C LYS A 72 5.56 -32.57 6.77
N ALA A 73 6.16 -32.75 5.60
CA ALA A 73 6.10 -34.02 4.91
C ALA A 73 6.86 -35.05 5.74
N GLY A 74 6.25 -36.22 5.97
CA GLY A 74 6.96 -37.40 6.46
C GLY A 74 6.89 -37.64 7.96
N ARG A 75 5.79 -38.23 8.41
CA ARG A 75 5.86 -39.36 9.36
C ARG A 75 4.58 -40.19 9.21
N GLY A 76 4.66 -41.17 8.31
CA GLY A 76 3.68 -42.23 8.22
C GLY A 76 3.66 -42.99 9.55
N LEU A 77 2.45 -43.24 10.02
CA LEU A 77 2.06 -44.29 10.96
C LEU A 77 0.56 -44.49 10.77
N GLY A 78 0.19 -44.85 9.55
CA GLY A 78 -1.10 -45.43 9.24
C GLY A 78 -0.93 -46.94 9.28
N MET A 79 -1.60 -47.59 10.23
CA MET A 79 -1.74 -49.04 10.32
C MET A 79 -2.10 -49.63 8.95
N GLY A 80 -1.29 -50.59 8.49
CA GLY A 80 -1.61 -51.53 7.43
C GLY A 80 -1.60 -52.96 8.00
N PRO A 81 -2.45 -53.86 7.48
CA PRO A 81 -2.76 -55.13 8.13
C PRO A 81 -1.58 -56.11 8.08
N VAL A 82 -1.44 -56.92 9.14
CA VAL A 82 -0.49 -58.02 9.21
C VAL A 82 -1.19 -59.31 8.76
N ASP A 83 -0.86 -59.78 7.57
CA ASP A 83 -1.07 -61.18 7.16
C ASP A 83 0.26 -61.92 7.33
N PRO A 84 0.31 -63.03 8.10
CA PRO A 84 1.44 -63.95 8.06
C PRO A 84 1.09 -65.20 7.24
N GLU A 85 1.70 -65.37 6.06
CA GLU A 85 1.75 -66.65 5.35
C GLU A 85 3.10 -67.36 5.62
N ALA A 86 2.99 -68.61 6.09
CA ALA A 86 3.86 -69.79 5.92
C ALA A 86 5.35 -69.77 6.34
N ASP A 87 5.75 -70.68 7.24
CA ASP A 87 6.49 -71.93 6.89
C ASP A 87 7.08 -72.63 8.14
N SER A 88 6.56 -73.82 8.51
CA SER A 88 7.23 -75.01 9.09
C SER A 88 6.20 -76.03 9.59
#